data_AF-A0A9P0P871-F1
#
_entry.id   AF-A0A9P0P871-F1
#
_cell.length_a   1.000
_cell.length_b   1.000
_cell.length_c   1.000
_cell.angle_alpha   90.00
_cell.angle_beta   90.00
_cell.angle_gamma   90.00
#
_symmetry.space_group_name_H-M   'P 1'
#
loop_
_entity.id
_entity.type
_entity.pdbx_description
1 polymer ?
#
loop_
_entity_poly.entity_id
_entity_poly.type
_entity_poly.pdbx_seq_one_letter_code
_entity_poly.pdbx_strand_id
1 'polypeptide(L)'
;MHTRRCVDTCPFGHIRKWSTVVDYIGEMCQHNGNFLGLSTNALAVIVGVATGTILCVVFISTAVVYIKYRRKKMPVISDTASDIDDSPEKKDFLKQLETLRPYADNYLDMLNDTRRQIRELHREGDNGAISAYRPVVRDLAKILLLLNRSL
;
A
#
# COMPACT_ATOMS: atom_id res chain seq x y z
N MET A 1 -49.99 -21.45 -15.49
CA MET A 1 -49.95 -22.79 -16.12
C MET A 1 -50.62 -23.79 -15.18
N HIS A 2 -51.90 -24.14 -15.43
CA HIS A 2 -52.63 -25.13 -14.63
C HIS A 2 -52.76 -26.43 -15.42
N THR A 3 -51.67 -27.19 -15.53
CA THR A 3 -51.73 -28.57 -16.00
C THR A 3 -52.02 -29.47 -14.82
N ARG A 4 -53.23 -30.02 -14.74
CA ARG A 4 -53.68 -30.99 -13.71
C ARG A 4 -53.04 -32.38 -13.92
N ARG A 5 -51.72 -32.44 -14.12
CA ARG A 5 -50.96 -33.68 -14.26
C ARG A 5 -50.01 -33.79 -13.09
N CYS A 6 -50.08 -34.91 -12.38
CA CYS A 6 -49.05 -35.26 -11.41
C CYS A 6 -47.72 -35.35 -12.16
N VAL A 7 -46.75 -34.55 -11.76
CA VAL A 7 -45.40 -34.60 -12.33
C VAL A 7 -44.58 -35.51 -11.44
N ASP A 8 -43.95 -36.52 -12.03
CA ASP A 8 -43.15 -37.49 -11.28
C ASP A 8 -41.89 -36.86 -10.67
N THR A 9 -41.49 -35.66 -11.10
CA THR A 9 -40.32 -34.92 -10.59
C THR A 9 -40.63 -33.43 -10.41
N CYS A 10 -40.36 -32.87 -9.24
CA CYS A 10 -40.57 -31.45 -8.98
C CYS A 10 -39.58 -30.56 -9.75
N PRO A 11 -40.04 -29.40 -10.27
CA PRO A 11 -39.15 -28.42 -10.89
C PRO A 11 -38.18 -27.81 -9.86
N PHE A 12 -37.05 -27.28 -10.34
CA PHE A 12 -36.03 -26.67 -9.49
C PHE A 12 -36.63 -25.67 -8.50
N GLY A 13 -36.21 -25.76 -7.24
CA GLY A 13 -36.71 -24.95 -6.14
C GLY A 13 -38.05 -25.36 -5.53
N HIS A 14 -38.58 -26.53 -5.89
CA HIS A 14 -39.76 -27.09 -5.24
C HIS A 14 -39.42 -28.44 -4.59
N ILE A 15 -39.90 -28.65 -3.37
CA ILE A 15 -39.76 -29.90 -2.63
C ILE A 15 -41.08 -30.66 -2.65
N ARG A 16 -41.00 -32.00 -2.64
CA ARG A 16 -42.18 -32.83 -2.43
C ARG A 16 -42.63 -32.68 -0.99
N LYS A 17 -43.88 -32.26 -0.80
CA LYS A 17 -44.55 -32.23 0.50
C LYS A 17 -45.95 -32.78 0.35
N TRP A 18 -46.41 -33.48 1.38
CA TRP A 18 -47.80 -33.93 1.44
C TRP A 18 -48.76 -32.74 1.45
N SER A 19 -49.79 -32.82 0.62
CA SER A 19 -50.84 -31.81 0.57
C SER A 19 -51.55 -31.70 1.91
N THR A 20 -51.61 -30.48 2.46
CA THR A 20 -52.40 -30.15 3.66
C THR A 20 -53.76 -29.53 3.31
N VAL A 21 -54.07 -29.40 2.02
CA VAL A 21 -55.32 -28.82 1.52
C VAL A 21 -56.29 -29.94 1.13
N VAL A 22 -57.56 -29.81 1.54
CA VAL A 22 -58.61 -30.82 1.35
C VAL A 22 -58.93 -31.11 -0.13
N ASP A 23 -58.62 -30.17 -1.03
CA ASP A 23 -58.90 -30.31 -2.46
C ASP A 23 -57.90 -31.22 -3.21
N TYR A 24 -56.79 -31.60 -2.58
CA TYR A 24 -55.74 -32.40 -3.20
C TYR A 24 -55.26 -33.50 -2.26
N ILE A 25 -55.38 -34.75 -2.68
CA ILE A 25 -54.94 -35.93 -1.94
C ILE A 25 -53.67 -36.47 -2.62
N GLY A 26 -52.49 -36.21 -2.05
CA GLY A 26 -51.21 -36.70 -2.56
C GLY A 26 -50.00 -35.79 -2.26
N GLU A 27 -48.84 -36.16 -2.80
CA GLU A 27 -47.64 -35.34 -2.76
C GLU A 27 -47.72 -34.20 -3.78
N MET A 28 -47.46 -32.97 -3.33
CA MET A 28 -47.39 -31.79 -4.18
C MET A 28 -46.01 -31.14 -4.12
N CYS A 29 -45.63 -30.45 -5.18
CA CYS A 29 -44.39 -29.68 -5.23
C CYS A 29 -44.62 -28.31 -4.58
N GLN A 30 -44.16 -28.15 -3.34
CA GLN A 30 -44.23 -26.87 -2.63
C GLN A 30 -42.94 -26.09 -2.86
N HIS A 31 -43.06 -24.78 -3.12
CA HIS A 31 -41.90 -23.91 -3.25
C HIS A 31 -41.06 -23.98 -1.97
N ASN A 32 -39.80 -24.36 -2.09
CA ASN A 32 -38.85 -24.22 -1.01
C ASN A 32 -38.65 -22.72 -0.83
N GLY A 33 -38.87 -22.16 0.36
CA GLY A 33 -38.95 -20.70 0.61
C GLY A 33 -37.71 -19.86 0.30
N ASN A 34 -36.78 -20.39 -0.51
CA ASN A 34 -35.56 -19.75 -0.96
C ASN A 34 -35.70 -19.42 -2.45
N PHE A 35 -35.57 -18.14 -2.79
CA PHE A 35 -35.65 -17.55 -4.13
C PHE A 35 -34.81 -18.25 -5.22
N LEU A 36 -33.73 -18.94 -4.84
CA LEU A 36 -32.80 -19.61 -5.77
C LEU A 36 -33.05 -21.12 -5.93
N GLY A 37 -33.99 -21.70 -5.18
CA GLY A 37 -34.31 -23.12 -5.30
C GLY A 37 -33.17 -24.10 -4.95
N LEU A 38 -32.11 -23.60 -4.31
CA LEU A 38 -30.93 -24.36 -3.89
C LEU A 38 -31.18 -25.08 -2.55
N SER A 39 -30.48 -26.21 -2.35
CA SER A 39 -30.42 -26.90 -1.06
C SER A 39 -29.87 -25.97 0.03
N THR A 40 -30.37 -26.11 1.26
CA THR A 40 -29.93 -25.34 2.43
C THR A 40 -28.42 -25.42 2.65
N ASN A 41 -27.83 -26.58 2.39
CA ASN A 41 -26.39 -26.82 2.51
C ASN A 41 -25.60 -26.03 1.45
N ALA A 42 -26.10 -25.98 0.21
CA ALA A 42 -25.45 -25.24 -0.86
C ALA A 42 -25.48 -23.72 -0.60
N LEU A 43 -26.60 -23.22 -0.06
CA LEU A 43 -26.72 -21.81 0.29
C LEU A 43 -25.76 -21.43 1.43
N ALA A 44 -25.64 -22.26 2.46
CA ALA A 44 -24.70 -22.03 3.56
C ALA A 44 -23.24 -21.94 3.08
N VAL A 45 -22.84 -22.83 2.16
CA VAL A 45 -21.49 -22.82 1.57
C VAL A 45 -21.25 -21.53 0.77
N ILE A 46 -22.21 -21.13 -0.08
CA ILE A 46 -22.07 -19.91 -0.90
C ILE A 46 -21.97 -18.66 -0.03
N VAL A 47 -22.83 -18.56 0.99
CA VAL A 47 -22.81 -17.43 1.93
C VAL A 47 -21.49 -17.39 2.71
N GLY A 48 -20.98 -18.56 3.14
CA GLY A 48 -19.68 -18.67 3.80
C GLY A 48 -18.52 -18.21 2.91
N VAL A 49 -18.49 -18.62 1.63
CA VAL A 49 -17.44 -18.19 0.69
C VAL A 49 -17.53 -16.68 0.41
N ALA A 50 -18.73 -16.14 0.20
CA ALA A 50 -18.93 -14.72 -0.07
C ALA A 50 -18.51 -13.86 1.15
N THR A 51 -18.92 -14.25 2.35
CA THR A 51 -18.53 -13.53 3.57
C THR A 51 -17.04 -13.65 3.87
N GLY A 52 -16.45 -14.82 3.68
CA GLY A 52 -15.01 -15.04 3.86
C GLY A 52 -14.16 -14.21 2.89
N THR A 53 -14.55 -14.15 1.61
CA THR A 53 -13.85 -13.33 0.61
C THR A 53 -13.93 -11.83 0.94
N ILE A 54 -15.10 -11.34 1.36
CA ILE A 54 -15.26 -9.94 1.79
C ILE A 54 -14.35 -9.63 2.98
N LEU A 55 -14.35 -10.47 4.02
CA LEU A 55 -13.48 -10.27 5.19
C LEU A 55 -12.00 -10.29 4.81
N CYS A 56 -11.59 -11.22 3.96
CA CYS A 56 -10.21 -11.32 3.50
C CYS A 56 -9.76 -10.05 2.77
N VAL A 57 -10.58 -9.52 1.86
CA VAL A 57 -10.29 -8.27 1.14
C VAL A 57 -10.20 -7.08 2.10
N VAL A 58 -11.07 -7.00 3.10
CA VAL A 58 -11.03 -5.93 4.12
C VAL A 58 -9.75 -6.00 4.95
N PHE A 59 -9.32 -7.19 5.37
CA PHE A 59 -8.06 -7.37 6.12
C PHE A 59 -6.83 -7.03 5.28
N ILE A 60 -6.78 -7.49 4.03
CA ILE A 60 -5.67 -7.19 3.13
C ILE A 60 -5.62 -5.69 2.83
N SER A 61 -6.75 -5.06 2.52
CA SER A 61 -6.80 -3.62 2.23
C SER A 61 -6.41 -2.77 3.43
N THR A 62 -6.86 -3.11 4.63
CA THR A 62 -6.45 -2.39 5.86
C THR A 62 -4.96 -2.57 6.14
N ALA A 63 -4.40 -3.77 5.97
CA ALA A 63 -2.96 -4.01 6.11
C ALA A 63 -2.13 -3.19 5.10
N VAL A 64 -2.55 -3.17 3.82
CA VAL A 64 -1.88 -2.39 2.76
C VAL A 64 -1.95 -0.90 3.05
N VAL A 65 -3.12 -0.38 3.44
CA VAL A 65 -3.30 1.03 3.80
C VAL A 65 -2.45 1.38 5.03
N TYR A 66 -2.41 0.51 6.04
CA TYR A 66 -1.60 0.71 7.24
C TYR A 66 -0.10 0.80 6.89
N ILE A 67 0.41 -0.14 6.09
CA ILE A 67 1.81 -0.13 5.63
C ILE A 67 2.10 1.14 4.81
N LYS A 68 1.21 1.51 3.88
CA LYS A 68 1.36 2.71 3.05
C LYS A 68 1.37 3.98 3.91
N TYR A 69 0.50 4.06 4.91
CA TYR A 69 0.44 5.20 5.84
C TYR A 69 1.70 5.28 6.73
N ARG A 70 2.20 4.13 7.20
CA ARG A 70 3.47 4.04 7.94
C ARG A 70 4.68 4.44 7.10
N ARG A 71 4.76 4.00 5.84
CA ARG A 71 5.82 4.41 4.90
C ARG A 71 5.82 5.90 4.61
N LYS A 72 4.66 6.57 4.62
CA LYS A 72 4.58 8.03 4.51
C LYS A 72 5.14 8.77 5.74
N LYS A 73 5.11 8.14 6.92
CA LYS A 73 5.57 8.75 8.19
C LYS A 73 7.00 8.41 8.56
N MET A 74 7.57 7.37 7.97
CA MET A 74 8.97 7.00 8.14
C MET A 74 9.60 6.85 6.76
N PRO A 75 10.55 7.72 6.35
CA PRO A 75 11.31 7.49 5.14
C PRO A 75 12.12 6.21 5.36
N VAL A 76 11.64 5.11 4.78
CA VAL A 76 12.37 3.84 4.79
C VAL A 76 13.54 4.03 3.83
N ILE A 77 14.74 4.14 4.40
CA ILE A 77 16.00 3.85 3.71
C ILE A 77 15.94 2.35 3.40
N SER A 78 15.25 1.96 2.33
CA SER A 78 15.24 0.59 1.81
C SER A 78 16.07 0.59 0.54
N ASP A 79 17.37 0.40 0.72
CA ASP A 79 18.26 -0.05 -0.34
C ASP A 79 17.85 -1.46 -0.75
N THR A 80 16.86 -1.59 -1.63
CA THR A 80 16.74 -2.72 -2.56
C THR A 80 15.60 -2.45 -3.54
N ALA A 81 16.02 -2.07 -4.74
CA ALA A 81 15.43 -2.40 -6.03
C ALA A 81 13.99 -1.96 -6.35
N SER A 82 13.94 -1.14 -7.42
CA SER A 82 12.97 -1.22 -8.51
C SER A 82 11.50 -1.07 -8.14
N ASP A 83 11.08 0.18 -7.98
CA ASP A 83 10.08 0.71 -8.91
C ASP A 83 10.12 2.23 -8.82
N ILE A 84 10.46 2.84 -9.96
CA ILE A 84 10.24 4.22 -10.38
C ILE A 84 9.57 5.09 -9.30
N ASP A 85 10.35 5.54 -8.32
CA ASP A 85 9.91 6.57 -7.36
C ASP A 85 10.05 7.93 -8.05
N ASP A 86 9.13 8.13 -9.01
CA ASP A 86 8.84 9.38 -9.72
C ASP A 86 7.98 10.31 -8.85
N SER A 87 8.28 10.36 -7.54
CA SER A 87 7.69 11.35 -6.66
C SER A 87 7.97 12.76 -7.23
N PRO A 88 6.93 13.59 -7.46
CA PRO A 88 7.12 14.95 -7.98
C PRO A 88 8.08 15.77 -7.11
N GLU A 89 8.10 15.50 -5.79
CA GLU A 89 9.00 16.15 -4.83
C GLU A 89 10.47 15.82 -5.10
N LYS A 90 10.78 14.59 -5.54
CA LYS A 90 12.15 14.18 -5.90
C LYS A 90 12.58 14.83 -7.20
N LYS A 91 11.68 14.98 -8.17
CA LYS A 91 11.96 15.69 -9.43
C LYS A 91 12.26 17.16 -9.19
N ASP A 92 11.47 17.82 -8.32
CA ASP A 92 11.72 19.20 -7.94
C ASP A 92 13.04 19.36 -7.18
N PHE A 93 13.38 18.41 -6.30
CA PHE A 93 14.66 18.40 -5.61
C PHE A 93 15.85 18.17 -6.56
N LEU A 94 15.72 17.27 -7.53
CA LEU A 94 16.75 17.03 -8.55
C LEU A 94 16.92 18.24 -9.48
N LYS A 95 15.81 18.92 -9.82
CA LYS A 95 15.84 20.17 -10.59
C LYS A 95 16.54 21.29 -9.81
N GLN A 96 16.28 21.40 -8.51
CA GLN A 96 17.00 22.31 -7.63
C GLN A 96 18.50 21.94 -7.56
N LEU A 97 18.84 20.66 -7.41
CA LEU A 97 20.24 20.20 -7.44
C LEU A 97 20.93 20.51 -8.77
N GLU A 98 20.24 20.37 -9.89
CA GLU A 98 20.76 20.71 -11.22
C GLU A 98 21.04 22.21 -11.33
N THR A 99 20.17 23.06 -10.77
CA THR A 99 20.45 24.51 -10.67
C THR A 99 21.61 24.85 -9.73
N LEU A 100 21.90 24.00 -8.74
CA LEU A 100 23.05 24.16 -7.84
C LEU A 100 24.36 23.62 -8.43
N ARG A 101 24.30 22.77 -9.46
CA ARG A 101 25.47 22.19 -10.15
C ARG A 101 26.54 23.19 -10.59
N PRO A 102 26.22 24.34 -11.21
CA PRO A 102 27.24 25.32 -11.59
C PRO A 102 27.93 25.99 -10.38
N TYR A 103 27.37 25.88 -9.17
CA TYR A 103 27.96 26.42 -7.95
C TYR A 103 28.85 25.39 -7.22
N ALA A 104 29.01 24.17 -7.75
CA ALA A 104 29.81 23.11 -7.16
C ALA A 104 31.26 23.55 -6.87
N ASP A 105 31.87 24.29 -7.78
CA ASP A 105 33.24 24.80 -7.63
C ASP A 105 33.33 25.80 -6.46
N ASN A 106 32.33 26.67 -6.28
CA ASN A 106 32.28 27.58 -5.15
C ASN A 106 32.18 26.84 -3.80
N TYR A 107 31.43 25.73 -3.76
CA TYR A 107 31.34 24.89 -2.55
C TYR A 107 32.66 24.17 -2.26
N LEU A 108 33.41 23.77 -3.29
CA LEU A 108 34.76 23.22 -3.14
C LEU A 108 35.74 24.25 -2.60
N ASP A 109 35.69 25.48 -3.09
CA ASP A 109 36.54 26.57 -2.60
C ASP A 109 36.24 26.89 -1.13
N MET A 110 34.96 27.00 -0.76
CA MET A 110 34.57 27.16 0.65
C MET A 110 35.05 25.99 1.53
N LEU A 111 35.04 24.75 1.02
CA LEU A 111 35.54 23.59 1.77
C LEU A 111 37.07 23.67 1.97
N ASN A 112 37.80 24.12 0.96
CA ASN A 112 39.24 24.30 1.06
C ASN A 112 39.60 25.43 2.03
N ASP A 113 38.89 26.56 1.97
CA ASP A 113 39.09 27.69 2.88
C ASP A 113 38.77 27.31 4.33
N THR A 114 37.66 26.62 4.58
CA THR A 114 37.30 26.16 5.93
C THR A 114 38.31 25.13 6.47
N ARG A 115 38.83 24.23 5.63
CA ARG A 115 39.92 23.31 6.03
C ARG A 115 41.20 24.06 6.36
N ARG A 116 41.52 25.12 5.63
CA ARG A 116 42.67 25.98 5.91
C ARG A 116 42.50 26.69 7.26
N GLN A 117 41.34 27.30 7.50
CA GLN A 117 41.03 27.95 8.77
C GLN A 117 41.10 26.98 9.95
N ILE A 118 40.62 25.74 9.80
CA ILE A 118 40.74 24.71 10.85
C ILE A 118 42.21 24.38 11.15
N ARG A 119 43.10 24.34 10.14
CA ARG A 119 44.53 24.09 10.36
C ARG A 119 45.20 25.26 11.09
N GLU A 120 44.81 26.49 10.78
CA GLU A 120 45.29 27.69 11.47
C GLU A 120 44.84 27.68 12.94
N LEU A 121 43.57 27.38 13.21
CA LEU A 121 43.04 27.25 14.58
C LEU A 121 43.68 26.10 15.37
N HIS A 122 44.04 24.99 14.73
CA HIS A 122 44.82 23.92 15.37
C HIS A 122 46.20 24.40 15.82
N ARG A 123 46.80 25.33 15.08
CA ARG A 123 48.09 25.94 15.43
C ARG A 123 47.96 26.92 16.59
N GLU A 124 46.81 27.56 16.73
CA GLU A 124 46.47 28.47 17.84
C GLU A 124 45.99 27.72 19.10
N GLY A 125 45.59 26.46 18.96
CA GLY A 125 45.13 25.61 20.08
C GLY A 125 43.67 25.84 20.49
N ASP A 126 42.89 26.58 19.69
CA ASP A 126 41.48 26.87 19.97
C ASP A 126 40.56 25.73 19.51
N ASN A 127 40.45 24.72 20.38
CA ASN A 127 39.56 23.58 20.19
C ASN A 127 38.06 23.96 20.14
N GLY A 128 37.68 25.09 20.74
CA GLY A 128 36.30 25.60 20.74
C GLY A 128 35.90 26.07 19.35
N ALA A 129 36.72 26.93 18.74
CA ALA A 129 36.52 27.40 17.37
C ALA A 129 36.52 26.23 16.36
N ILE A 130 37.46 25.27 16.50
CA ILE A 130 37.50 24.07 15.63
C ILE A 130 36.17 23.29 15.68
N SER A 131 35.56 23.16 16.86
CA SER A 131 34.30 22.44 17.02
C SER A 131 33.13 23.12 16.29
N ALA A 132 33.15 24.46 16.19
CA ALA A 132 32.15 25.24 15.47
C ALA A 132 32.25 25.08 13.94
N TYR A 133 33.44 24.84 13.40
CA TYR A 133 33.63 24.61 11.94
C TYR A 133 33.32 23.18 11.48
N ARG A 134 33.34 22.18 12.38
CA ARG A 134 33.01 20.78 12.05
C ARG A 134 31.65 20.59 11.36
N PRO A 135 30.53 21.19 11.80
CA PRO A 135 29.26 21.07 11.10
C PRO A 135 29.30 21.68 9.70
N VAL A 136 29.97 22.82 9.51
CA VAL A 136 30.08 23.49 8.21
C VAL A 136 30.80 22.61 7.18
N VAL A 137 31.95 22.02 7.57
CA VAL A 137 32.70 21.09 6.72
C VAL A 137 31.87 19.85 6.37
N ARG A 138 31.09 19.34 7.33
CA ARG A 138 30.22 18.18 7.12
C ARG A 138 29.12 18.50 6.10
N ASP A 139 28.51 19.67 6.20
CA ASP A 139 27.41 20.06 5.33
C ASP A 139 27.90 20.37 3.91
N LEU A 140 29.03 21.07 3.76
CA LEU A 140 29.70 21.27 2.47
C LEU A 140 30.06 19.93 1.81
N ALA A 141 30.65 18.99 2.57
CA ALA A 141 30.98 17.68 2.05
C ALA A 141 29.75 16.88 1.61
N LYS A 142 28.63 16.97 2.34
CA LYS A 142 27.36 16.34 1.95
C LYS A 142 26.80 16.94 0.66
N ILE A 143 26.79 18.26 0.53
CA ILE A 143 26.32 18.95 -0.68
C ILE A 143 27.14 18.52 -1.89
N LEU A 144 28.47 18.51 -1.77
CA LEU A 144 29.37 18.06 -2.83
C LEU A 144 29.19 16.57 -3.17
N LEU A 145 28.92 15.72 -2.18
CA LEU A 145 28.64 14.31 -2.41
C LEU A 145 27.31 14.11 -3.15
N LEU A 146 26.28 14.90 -2.81
CA LEU A 146 24.99 14.91 -3.52
C LEU A 146 25.13 15.44 -4.95
N LEU A 147 26.00 16.42 -5.18
CA LEU A 147 26.30 16.97 -6.51
C LEU A 147 27.10 16.00 -7.40
N ASN A 148 28.04 15.25 -6.80
CA ASN A 148 28.88 14.28 -7.52
C ASN A 148 28.21 12.92 -7.72
N ARG A 149 27.18 12.59 -6.92
CA ARG A 149 26.36 11.40 -7.15
C ARG A 149 25.53 11.65 -8.40
N SER A 150 26.14 11.33 -9.55
CA SER A 150 25.48 11.25 -10.84
C SER A 150 24.17 10.48 -10.68
N LEU A 151 23.09 11.09 -11.15
CA LEU A 151 21.92 10.37 -11.68
C LEU A 151 22.37 9.18 -12.53
#